data_AF-A0A1A8M3I7-F1
#
_entry.id   AF-A0A1A8M3I7-F1
#
_cell.length_a   1.000
_cell.length_b   1.000
_cell.length_c   1.000
_cell.angle_alpha   90.00
_cell.angle_beta   90.00
_cell.angle_gamma   90.00
#
_symmetry.space_group_name_H-M   'P 1'
#
loop_
_entity.id
_entity.type
_entity.pdbx_description
1 polymer ?
#
loop_
_entity_poly.entity_id
_entity_poly.type
_entity_poly.pdbx_seq_one_letter_code
_entity_poly.pdbx_strand_id
1 'polypeptide(L)'
;TCLSSSFQCNNTVCIPRLWLCDGDADCSDRSDEWPENCHTQTVTPPAAHQCSFPEFSCGSGECIHSNWRCDGDFDCVDHSDEA
;
A
#
# COMPACT_ATOMS: atom_id res chain seq x y z
N THR A 1 -5.66 -25.65 -0.24
CA THR A 1 -5.01 -24.72 -1.18
C THR A 1 -5.67 -23.37 -0.99
N CYS A 2 -4.89 -22.35 -0.62
CA CYS A 2 -5.42 -20.99 -0.43
C CYS A 2 -5.70 -20.31 -1.80
N LEU A 3 -6.46 -19.21 -1.79
CA LEU A 3 -6.66 -18.39 -2.99
C LEU A 3 -5.35 -17.75 -3.44
N SER A 4 -5.25 -17.38 -4.71
CA SER A 4 -4.09 -16.67 -5.28
C SER A 4 -3.76 -15.37 -4.53
N SER A 5 -4.79 -14.68 -4.01
CA SER A 5 -4.67 -13.45 -3.20
C SER A 5 -4.44 -13.68 -1.70
N SER A 6 -4.27 -14.94 -1.26
CA SER A 6 -4.04 -15.30 0.14
C SER A 6 -2.65 -15.88 0.36
N PHE A 7 -2.08 -15.62 1.53
CA PHE A 7 -0.89 -16.27 2.05
C PHE A 7 -1.29 -17.47 2.90
N GLN A 8 -0.55 -18.57 2.75
CA GLN A 8 -0.75 -19.77 3.57
C GLN A 8 0.28 -19.78 4.69
N CYS A 9 -0.20 -19.58 5.93
CA CYS A 9 0.58 -19.73 7.15
C CYS A 9 1.18 -21.14 7.25
N ASN A 10 2.26 -21.28 8.00
CA ASN A 10 2.91 -22.57 8.23
C ASN A 10 2.00 -23.54 9.03
N ASN A 11 1.07 -23.01 9.81
CA ASN A 11 -0.01 -23.76 10.47
C ASN A 11 -1.19 -24.13 9.55
N THR A 12 -1.09 -23.91 8.23
CA THR A 12 -2.11 -24.16 7.18
C THR A 12 -3.31 -23.21 7.15
N VAL A 13 -3.34 -22.17 7.98
CA VAL A 13 -4.33 -21.09 7.89
C VAL A 13 -4.07 -20.23 6.65
N CYS A 14 -5.13 -19.74 6.02
CA CYS A 14 -5.04 -18.79 4.91
C CYS A 14 -5.40 -17.40 5.41
N ILE A 15 -4.50 -16.44 5.25
CA ILE A 15 -4.75 -15.02 5.51
C ILE A 15 -4.67 -14.22 4.21
N PRO A 16 -5.24 -13.01 4.11
CA PRO A 16 -5.01 -12.10 3.00
C PRO A 16 -3.52 -11.80 2.84
N ARG A 17 -3.00 -11.73 1.60
CA ARG A 17 -1.61 -11.26 1.36
C ARG A 17 -1.37 -9.83 1.83
N LEU A 18 -2.42 -9.04 2.08
CA LEU A 18 -2.32 -7.70 2.63
C LEU A 18 -1.91 -7.71 4.11
N TRP A 19 -2.18 -8.80 4.82
CA TRP A 19 -1.85 -9.03 6.23
C TRP A 19 -0.52 -9.75 6.39
N LEU A 20 0.33 -9.69 5.36
CA LEU A 20 1.65 -10.27 5.40
C LEU A 20 2.61 -9.14 5.72
N CYS A 21 3.31 -9.22 6.85
CA CYS A 21 4.27 -8.22 7.31
C CYS A 21 3.67 -6.83 7.51
N ASP A 22 2.44 -6.76 8.00
CA ASP A 22 1.77 -5.51 8.34
C ASP A 22 2.04 -5.10 9.80
N GLY A 23 2.76 -5.93 10.56
CA GLY A 23 3.12 -5.71 11.95
C GLY A 23 2.17 -6.37 12.94
N ASP A 24 1.07 -6.96 12.46
CA ASP A 24 0.12 -7.72 13.25
C ASP A 24 0.32 -9.24 13.07
N ALA A 25 -0.01 -10.00 14.10
CA ALA A 25 0.16 -11.45 14.11
C ALA A 25 -1.15 -12.14 13.72
N ASP A 26 -1.45 -12.18 12.43
CA ASP A 26 -2.66 -12.79 11.89
C ASP A 26 -2.54 -14.31 11.77
N CYS A 27 -1.33 -14.82 11.50
CA CYS A 27 -1.06 -16.24 11.68
C CYS A 27 -0.88 -16.57 13.17
N SER A 28 -1.50 -17.66 13.63
CA SER A 28 -1.37 -18.10 15.03
C SER A 28 0.05 -18.48 15.46
N ASP A 29 0.93 -18.71 14.48
CA ASP A 29 2.36 -18.99 14.65
C ASP A 29 3.26 -17.80 14.29
N ARG A 30 2.67 -16.62 13.99
CA ARG A 30 3.36 -15.43 13.48
C ARG A 30 4.17 -15.66 12.19
N SER A 31 3.83 -16.69 11.43
CA SER A 31 4.57 -17.02 10.21
C SER A 31 4.42 -15.95 9.12
N ASP A 32 3.32 -15.22 9.11
CA ASP A 32 3.12 -13.99 8.34
C ASP A 32 4.14 -12.89 8.64
N GLU A 33 4.54 -12.75 9.89
CA GLU A 33 5.49 -11.72 10.35
C GLU A 33 6.96 -12.19 10.29
N TRP A 34 7.23 -13.38 9.74
CA TRP A 34 8.60 -13.87 9.63
C TRP A 34 9.36 -13.19 8.47
N PRO A 35 10.61 -12.77 8.69
CA PRO A 35 11.39 -12.07 7.68
C PRO A 35 11.57 -12.87 6.38
N GLU A 36 11.62 -14.21 6.47
CA GLU A 36 11.71 -15.10 5.32
C GLU A 36 10.46 -15.05 4.41
N ASN A 37 9.29 -14.77 4.98
CA ASN A 37 8.03 -14.61 4.23
C ASN A 37 7.86 -13.17 3.74
N CYS A 38 8.40 -12.19 4.46
CA CYS A 38 8.41 -10.77 4.06
C CYS A 38 9.24 -10.45 2.82
N HIS A 39 10.23 -11.28 2.47
CA HIS A 39 11.02 -11.08 1.25
C HIS A 39 10.30 -11.48 -0.04
N THR A 40 9.29 -12.35 0.05
CA THR A 40 8.49 -12.81 -1.11
C THR A 40 7.33 -11.89 -1.45
N GLN A 41 7.24 -10.79 -0.70
CA GLN A 41 6.37 -9.69 -1.02
C GLN A 41 6.91 -8.98 -2.25
N THR A 42 6.56 -9.51 -3.43
CA THR A 42 5.98 -8.64 -4.47
C THR A 42 4.62 -8.14 -3.97
N VAL A 43 4.61 -7.58 -2.75
CA VAL A 43 3.82 -6.42 -2.44
C VAL A 43 4.32 -5.44 -3.47
N THR A 44 3.58 -5.34 -4.57
CA THR A 44 3.19 -4.01 -4.98
C THR A 44 2.83 -3.34 -3.66
N PRO A 45 3.67 -2.42 -3.13
CA PRO A 45 3.23 -1.61 -2.01
C PRO A 45 1.83 -1.15 -2.38
N PRO A 46 0.86 -1.00 -1.46
CA PRO A 46 -0.12 0.04 -1.69
C PRO A 46 0.73 1.26 -2.01
N ALA A 47 0.78 1.56 -3.29
CA ALA A 47 1.65 2.49 -3.98
C ALA A 47 2.51 3.31 -3.01
N ALA A 48 3.80 3.02 -2.92
CA ALA A 48 4.73 3.99 -2.33
C ALA A 48 4.51 5.31 -3.08
N HIS A 49 3.73 6.23 -2.52
CA HIS A 49 3.37 7.52 -3.12
C HIS A 49 3.03 7.51 -4.62
N GLN A 50 2.43 6.44 -5.14
CA GLN A 50 1.88 6.44 -6.49
C GLN A 50 0.40 6.70 -6.36
N CYS A 51 0.04 7.99 -6.30
CA CYS A 51 -1.34 8.41 -6.47
C CYS A 51 -1.94 7.67 -7.67
N SER A 52 -3.12 7.10 -7.49
CA SER A 52 -3.68 6.17 -8.45
C SER A 52 -4.25 6.98 -9.60
N PHE A 53 -3.87 6.69 -10.85
CA PHE A 53 -4.38 7.48 -11.98
C PHE A 53 -5.92 7.52 -11.98
N PRO A 54 -6.56 8.70 -12.04
CA PRO A 54 -6.03 10.01 -12.46
C PRO A 54 -5.69 10.99 -11.30
N GLU A 55 -4.98 10.54 -10.26
CA GLU A 55 -4.55 11.38 -9.14
C GLU A 55 -3.11 11.90 -9.33
N PHE A 56 -2.85 13.11 -8.83
CA PHE A 56 -1.54 13.78 -8.80
C PHE A 56 -0.98 13.79 -7.37
N SER A 57 0.33 13.55 -7.24
CA SER A 57 1.03 13.57 -5.95
C SER A 57 1.55 14.96 -5.63
N CYS A 58 1.05 15.54 -4.54
CA CYS A 58 1.59 16.76 -3.94
C CYS A 58 3.02 16.54 -3.44
N GLY A 59 3.82 17.60 -3.37
CA GLY A 59 5.16 17.57 -2.77
C GLY A 59 5.14 17.20 -1.28
N SER A 60 4.02 17.51 -0.61
CA SER A 60 3.69 17.11 0.77
C SER A 60 3.31 15.63 0.93
N GLY A 61 3.03 14.93 -0.18
CA GLY A 61 2.66 13.52 -0.18
C GLY A 61 1.17 13.21 -0.19
N GLU A 62 0.32 14.24 -0.22
CA GLU A 62 -1.11 14.04 -0.46
C GLU A 62 -1.40 13.74 -1.93
N CYS A 63 -2.51 13.04 -2.19
CA CYS A 63 -2.99 12.76 -3.53
C CYS A 63 -4.22 13.61 -3.80
N ILE A 64 -4.15 14.43 -4.84
CA ILE A 64 -5.26 15.24 -5.32
C ILE A 64 -5.70 14.76 -6.71
N HIS A 65 -6.87 15.18 -7.19
CA HIS A 65 -7.28 14.83 -8.55
C HIS A 65 -6.39 15.53 -9.58
N SER A 66 -5.98 14.87 -10.67
CA SER A 66 -5.11 15.48 -11.70
C SER A 66 -5.74 16.69 -12.42
N ASN A 67 -7.02 16.99 -12.19
CA ASN A 67 -7.68 18.19 -12.72
C ASN A 67 -7.44 19.42 -11.85
N TRP A 68 -7.04 19.22 -10.59
CA TRP A 68 -6.70 20.26 -9.61
C TRP A 68 -5.24 20.68 -9.69
N ARG A 69 -4.57 20.30 -10.78
CA ARG A 69 -3.18 20.69 -11.02
C ARG A 69 -3.19 21.92 -11.91
N CYS A 70 -2.70 23.04 -11.40
CA CYS A 70 -2.65 24.32 -12.10
C CYS A 70 -4.04 24.82 -12.51
N ASP A 71 -5.04 24.64 -11.63
CA ASP A 71 -6.41 25.11 -11.87
C ASP A 71 -6.71 26.48 -11.23
N GLY A 72 -5.76 27.00 -10.44
CA GLY A 72 -5.82 28.32 -9.81
C GLY A 72 -6.24 28.29 -8.35
N ASP A 73 -6.54 27.11 -7.79
CA ASP A 73 -6.83 26.87 -6.39
C ASP A 73 -5.72 26.04 -5.73
N PHE A 74 -5.48 26.28 -4.44
CA PHE A 74 -4.43 25.58 -3.69
C PHE A 74 -5.00 24.33 -3.02
N ASP A 75 -4.92 23.19 -3.70
CA ASP A 75 -5.41 21.90 -3.22
C ASP A 75 -4.33 21.11 -2.46
N CYS A 76 -3.05 21.27 -2.81
CA CYS A 76 -1.97 20.69 -2.00
C CYS A 76 -1.68 21.53 -0.75
N VAL A 77 -1.40 20.88 0.38
CA VAL A 77 -0.96 21.56 1.62
C VAL A 77 0.33 22.36 1.44
N ASP A 78 1.22 21.89 0.55
CA ASP A 78 2.44 22.60 0.20
C ASP A 78 2.30 23.48 -1.06
N HIS A 79 1.09 23.57 -1.62
CA HIS A 79 0.76 24.34 -2.82
C HIS A 79 1.57 23.92 -4.07
N SER A 80 2.09 22.68 -4.08
CA SER A 80 2.86 22.12 -5.21
C SER A 80 2.06 21.96 -6.49
N ASP A 81 0.74 21.91 -6.40
CA ASP A 81 -0.19 21.84 -7.51
C ASP A 81 -0.25 23.15 -8.33
N GLU A 82 0.01 24.29 -7.69
CA GLU A 82 -0.05 25.63 -8.27
C GLU A 82 1.34 26.28 -8.48
N ALA A 83 2.42 25.53 -8.28
CA ALA A 83 3.80 25.99 -8.39
C ALA A 83 4.44 25.78 -9.78
#